data_AF-A0A966RFI4-F1
#
_entry.id   AF-A0A966RFI4-F1
#
_cell.length_a   1.000
_cell.length_b   1.000
_cell.length_c   1.000
_cell.angle_alpha   90.00
_cell.angle_beta   90.00
_cell.angle_gamma   90.00
#
_symmetry.space_group_name_H-M   'P 1'
#
loop_
_entity.id
_entity.type
_entity.pdbx_description
1 polymer ?
#
loop_
_entity_poly.entity_id
_entity_poly.type
_entity_poly.pdbx_seq_one_letter_code
_entity_poly.pdbx_strand_id
1 'polypeptide(L)'
;VVRAEAFYEKYGWSAVILARFYPWIRTFMPPIAGIAKMNYYKFLAANALGALLWGVGITLLGFYAASIPLLKDSSRAIAIFFVLLTIGLTLKNYLRSKRD
;
A
#
# COMPACT_ATOMS: atom_id res chain seq x y z
N VAL A 1 -12.25 27.84 -2.42
CA VAL A 1 -13.18 27.05 -1.58
C VAL A 1 -14.03 26.12 -2.46
N VAL A 2 -14.85 26.63 -3.39
CA VAL A 2 -15.73 25.83 -4.27
C VAL A 2 -15.01 24.75 -5.13
N ARG A 3 -13.83 25.05 -5.70
CA ARG A 3 -13.03 24.04 -6.45
C ARG A 3 -12.48 22.92 -5.57
N ALA A 4 -12.17 23.21 -4.31
CA ALA A 4 -11.66 22.21 -3.37
C ALA A 4 -12.78 21.26 -2.95
N GLU A 5 -13.99 21.76 -2.67
CA GLU A 5 -15.18 20.94 -2.38
C GLU A 5 -15.60 20.05 -3.55
N ALA A 6 -15.65 20.58 -4.77
CA ALA A 6 -16.04 19.79 -5.96
C ALA A 6 -14.99 18.72 -6.32
N PHE A 7 -13.70 19.01 -6.13
CA PHE A 7 -12.63 18.01 -6.28
C PHE A 7 -12.69 16.96 -5.16
N TYR A 8 -13.07 17.36 -3.94
CA TYR A 8 -13.26 16.47 -2.81
C TYR A 8 -14.45 15.53 -2.95
N GLU A 9 -15.57 16.03 -3.48
CA GLU A 9 -16.75 15.22 -3.79
C GLU A 9 -16.47 14.18 -4.87
N LYS A 10 -15.62 14.50 -5.85
CA LYS A 10 -15.39 13.65 -7.01
C LYS A 10 -14.21 12.68 -6.85
N TYR A 11 -13.16 13.05 -6.11
CA TYR A 11 -11.91 12.27 -6.05
C TYR A 11 -11.41 11.93 -4.63
N GLY A 12 -11.94 12.57 -3.57
CA GLY A 12 -11.47 12.32 -2.20
C GLY A 12 -11.72 10.87 -1.73
N TRP A 13 -12.83 10.28 -2.17
CA TRP A 13 -13.20 8.90 -1.82
C TRP A 13 -12.35 7.85 -2.53
N SER A 14 -12.11 8.01 -3.83
CA SER A 14 -11.26 7.11 -4.63
C SER A 14 -9.78 7.24 -4.29
N ALA A 15 -9.30 8.45 -3.95
CA ALA A 15 -7.91 8.66 -3.52
C ALA A 15 -7.54 7.83 -2.29
N VAL A 16 -8.43 7.76 -1.28
CA VAL A 16 -8.21 6.97 -0.06
C VAL A 16 -8.11 5.47 -0.37
N ILE A 17 -8.94 4.99 -1.29
CA ILE A 17 -8.90 3.58 -1.76
C ILE A 17 -7.57 3.31 -2.47
N LEU A 18 -7.18 4.17 -3.42
CA LEU A 18 -5.97 4.00 -4.22
C LEU A 18 -4.69 4.05 -3.39
N ALA A 19 -4.63 4.87 -2.34
CA ALA A 19 -3.45 4.91 -1.49
C ALA A 19 -3.18 3.63 -0.71
N ARG A 20 -4.17 2.76 -0.51
CA ARG A 20 -3.90 1.44 0.10
C ARG A 20 -3.06 0.55 -0.79
N PHE A 21 -3.07 0.77 -2.11
CA PHE A 21 -2.24 0.03 -3.06
C PHE A 21 -0.80 0.58 -3.14
N TYR A 22 -0.55 1.79 -2.65
CA TYR A 22 0.78 2.42 -2.63
C TYR A 22 1.32 2.52 -1.19
N PRO A 23 2.32 1.70 -0.81
CA PRO A 23 2.83 1.63 0.56
C PRO A 23 3.29 2.96 1.16
N TRP A 24 3.83 3.86 0.33
CA TRP A 24 4.28 5.19 0.75
C TRP A 24 3.13 6.18 0.87
N ILE A 25 2.11 6.11 0.02
CA ILE A 25 0.98 7.05 0.05
C ILE A 25 0.08 6.77 1.26
N ARG A 26 -0.02 5.50 1.68
CA ARG A 26 -0.86 5.11 2.82
C ARG A 26 -0.48 5.79 4.14
N THR A 27 0.78 6.16 4.33
CA THR A 27 1.24 6.85 5.57
C THR A 27 0.88 8.32 5.57
N PHE A 28 0.82 8.95 4.39
CA PHE A 28 0.43 10.35 4.23
C PHE A 28 -1.08 10.56 4.13
N MET A 29 -1.85 9.49 3.86
CA MET A 29 -3.29 9.58 3.66
C MET A 29 -4.07 10.10 4.89
N PRO A 30 -3.85 9.62 6.14
CA PRO A 30 -4.58 10.13 7.29
C PRO A 30 -4.31 11.61 7.60
N PRO A 31 -3.05 12.11 7.59
CA PRO A 31 -2.78 13.54 7.73
C PRO A 31 -3.42 14.40 6.64
N ILE A 32 -3.33 13.98 5.37
CA ILE A 32 -3.91 14.71 4.23
C ILE A 32 -5.44 14.79 4.37
N ALA A 33 -6.08 13.68 4.75
CA ALA A 33 -7.52 13.65 4.97
C ALA A 33 -7.97 14.57 6.12
N GLY A 34 -7.15 14.68 7.18
CA GLY A 34 -7.39 15.58 8.31
C GLY A 34 -7.23 17.06 7.93
N ILE A 35 -6.14 17.42 7.24
CA ILE A 35 -5.86 18.79 6.78
C ILE A 35 -6.97 19.30 5.85
N ALA A 36 -7.46 18.42 4.98
CA ALA A 36 -8.51 18.76 4.04
C ALA A 36 -9.94 18.65 4.62
N LYS A 37 -10.07 18.48 5.95
CA LYS A 37 -11.35 18.42 6.67
C LYS A 37 -12.34 17.43 6.06
N MET A 38 -11.86 16.25 5.69
CA MET A 38 -12.70 15.21 5.11
C MET A 38 -13.78 14.77 6.10
N ASN A 39 -15.02 14.59 5.62
CA ASN A 39 -16.07 14.00 6.43
C ASN A 39 -15.65 12.59 6.88
N TYR A 40 -15.64 12.38 8.20
CA TYR A 40 -15.17 11.16 8.84
C TYR A 40 -15.84 9.90 8.28
N TYR A 41 -17.15 9.94 8.01
CA TYR A 41 -17.89 8.79 7.48
C TYR A 41 -17.49 8.46 6.03
N LYS A 42 -17.23 9.48 5.20
CA LYS A 42 -16.73 9.27 3.83
C LYS A 42 -15.33 8.65 3.86
N PHE A 43 -14.46 9.12 4.75
CA PHE A 43 -13.12 8.57 4.93
C PHE A 43 -13.17 7.11 5.40
N LEU A 44 -14.00 6.83 6.41
CA LEU A 44 -14.14 5.49 6.97
C LEU A 44 -14.67 4.50 5.93
N ALA A 45 -15.71 4.88 5.17
CA ALA A 45 -16.28 4.05 4.11
C ALA A 45 -15.25 3.78 2.99
N ALA A 46 -14.50 4.81 2.55
CA ALA A 46 -13.43 4.65 1.57
C ALA A 46 -12.34 3.70 2.06
N ASN A 47 -11.90 3.91 3.30
CA ASN A 47 -10.84 3.14 3.91
C ASN A 47 -11.25 1.68 4.12
N ALA A 48 -12.48 1.44 4.54
CA ALA A 48 -13.03 0.09 4.70
C ALA A 48 -13.15 -0.63 3.35
N LEU A 49 -13.68 0.03 2.32
CA LEU A 49 -13.75 -0.54 0.97
C LEU A 49 -12.37 -0.82 0.39
N GLY A 50 -11.43 0.12 0.53
CA GLY A 50 -10.05 -0.09 0.12
C GLY A 50 -9.38 -1.23 0.90
N ALA A 51 -9.72 -1.41 2.18
CA ALA A 51 -9.24 -2.55 2.98
C ALA A 51 -9.75 -3.88 2.45
N LEU A 52 -11.05 -3.94 2.17
CA LEU A 52 -11.69 -5.13 1.63
C LEU A 52 -11.14 -5.47 0.24
N LEU A 53 -11.09 -4.50 -0.67
CA LEU A 53 -10.55 -4.69 -2.02
C LEU A 53 -9.09 -5.12 -1.99
N TRP A 54 -8.27 -4.49 -1.15
CA TRP A 54 -6.86 -4.85 -1.04
C TRP A 54 -6.68 -6.24 -0.41
N GLY A 55 -7.35 -6.52 0.71
CA GLY A 55 -7.22 -7.79 1.43
C GLY A 55 -7.75 -8.96 0.62
N VAL A 56 -8.97 -8.83 0.10
CA VAL A 56 -9.60 -9.88 -0.73
C VAL A 56 -8.89 -9.98 -2.08
N GLY A 57 -8.58 -8.85 -2.72
CA GLY A 57 -7.92 -8.81 -4.02
C GLY A 57 -6.54 -9.46 -4.00
N ILE A 58 -5.66 -9.08 -3.06
CA ILE A 58 -4.33 -9.69 -2.96
C ILE A 58 -4.42 -11.16 -2.56
N THR A 59 -5.34 -11.53 -1.67
CA THR A 59 -5.50 -12.94 -1.27
C THR A 59 -5.97 -13.80 -2.44
N LEU A 60 -6.97 -13.35 -3.21
CA LEU A 60 -7.44 -14.05 -4.40
C LEU A 60 -6.37 -14.09 -5.49
N LEU A 61 -5.68 -12.99 -5.75
CA LEU A 61 -4.57 -12.94 -6.70
C LEU A 61 -3.47 -13.92 -6.30
N GLY A 62 -3.14 -14.02 -5.01
CA GLY A 62 -2.19 -15.01 -4.48
C GLY A 62 -2.69 -16.45 -4.66
N PHE A 63 -3.98 -16.70 -4.41
CA PHE A 63 -4.61 -18.01 -4.60
C PHE A 63 -4.58 -18.45 -6.07
N TYR A 64 -4.94 -17.58 -7.01
CA TYR A 64 -4.84 -17.87 -8.45
C TYR A 64 -3.39 -17.91 -8.93
N ALA A 65 -2.49 -17.10 -8.39
CA ALA A 65 -1.07 -17.18 -8.73
C ALA A 65 -0.45 -18.51 -8.28
N ALA A 66 -0.94 -19.10 -7.18
CA ALA A 66 -0.48 -20.39 -6.68
C ALA A 66 -0.90 -21.58 -7.56
N SER A 67 -1.94 -21.44 -8.40
CA SER A 67 -2.33 -22.49 -9.35
C SER A 67 -1.47 -22.52 -10.61
N ILE A 68 -0.62 -21.51 -10.83
CA ILE A 68 0.32 -21.45 -11.95
C ILE A 68 1.63 -22.17 -11.54
N PRO A 69 1.99 -23.32 -12.17
CA PRO A 69 3.16 -24.12 -11.78
C PRO A 69 4.48 -23.34 -11.80
N LEU A 70 4.64 -22.44 -12.79
CA LEU A 70 5.79 -21.55 -12.94
C LEU A 70 6.04 -20.63 -11.73
N LEU A 71 4.97 -20.21 -11.05
CA LEU A 71 5.04 -19.33 -9.87
C LEU A 71 5.28 -20.13 -8.59
N LYS A 72 4.87 -21.40 -8.52
CA LYS A 72 5.06 -22.23 -7.33
C LYS A 72 6.55 -22.49 -7.08
N ASP A 73 7.28 -22.89 -8.11
CA ASP A 73 8.73 -23.11 -8.04
C ASP A 73 9.50 -21.79 -7.86
N SER A 74 9.06 -20.74 -8.54
CA SER A 74 9.70 -19.41 -8.47
C SER A 74 9.41 -18.66 -7.17
N SER A 75 8.28 -18.91 -6.49
CA SER A 75 7.89 -18.16 -5.28
C SER A 75 8.92 -18.32 -4.16
N ARG A 76 9.50 -19.52 -4.02
CA ARG A 76 10.52 -19.81 -3.01
C ARG A 76 11.81 -19.04 -3.31
N ALA A 77 12.19 -18.99 -4.59
CA ALA A 77 13.35 -18.23 -5.05
C ALA A 77 13.14 -16.71 -4.86
N ILE A 78 11.95 -16.20 -5.18
CA ILE A 78 11.57 -14.79 -4.98
C ILE A 78 11.61 -14.44 -3.49
N ALA A 79 11.04 -15.28 -2.62
CA ALA A 79 11.06 -15.07 -1.18
C ALA A 79 12.49 -15.01 -0.63
N ILE A 80 13.34 -15.97 -1.00
CA ILE A 80 14.76 -16.00 -0.61
C ILE A 80 15.48 -14.75 -1.12
N PHE A 81 15.25 -14.35 -2.38
CA PHE A 81 15.83 -13.15 -2.96
C PHE A 81 15.48 -11.89 -2.15
N PHE A 82 14.20 -11.68 -1.82
CA PHE A 82 13.78 -10.51 -1.04
C PHE A 82 14.32 -10.53 0.40
N VAL A 83 14.41 -11.69 1.03
CA VAL A 83 15.03 -11.84 2.35
C VAL A 83 16.50 -11.46 2.31
N LEU A 84 17.26 -12.04 1.38
CA LEU A 84 18.69 -11.75 1.21
C LEU A 84 18.94 -10.29 0.84
N LEU A 85 18.10 -9.72 -0.02
CA LEU A 85 18.16 -8.31 -0.40
C LEU A 85 17.94 -7.41 0.83
N THR A 86 16.93 -7.70 1.66
CA THR A 86 16.62 -6.92 2.87
C THR A 86 17.76 -7.00 3.88
N ILE A 87 18.29 -8.21 4.11
CA ILE A 87 19.43 -8.43 5.02
C ILE A 87 20.67 -7.70 4.49
N GLY A 88 20.98 -7.82 3.20
CA GLY A 88 22.12 -7.18 2.57
C GLY A 88 22.06 -5.65 2.59
N LEU A 89 20.88 -5.07 2.30
CA LEU A 89 20.65 -3.63 2.40
C LEU A 89 20.79 -3.14 3.85
N THR A 90 20.26 -3.89 4.81
CA THR A 90 20.36 -3.57 6.23
C THR A 90 21.81 -3.62 6.71
N LEU A 91 22.56 -4.67 6.36
CA LEU A 91 23.99 -4.80 6.65
C LEU A 91 24.80 -3.67 6.01
N LYS A 92 24.54 -3.35 4.73
CA LYS A 92 25.20 -2.24 4.04
C LYS A 92 24.94 -0.91 4.75
N ASN A 93 23.71 -0.64 5.17
CA ASN A 93 23.38 0.57 5.91
C ASN A 93 24.02 0.58 7.31
N TYR A 94 24.04 -0.56 8.01
CA TYR A 94 24.68 -0.68 9.32
C TYR A 94 26.20 -0.48 9.26
N LEU A 95 26.86 -1.05 8.25
CA LEU A 95 28.30 -0.90 8.02
C LEU A 95 28.67 0.51 7.54
N ARG A 96 27.79 1.18 6.78
CA ARG A 96 27.96 2.61 6.44
C ARG A 96 27.82 3.53 7.64
N SER A 97 26.83 3.28 8.50
CA SER A 97 26.60 4.04 9.74
C SER A 97 27.79 3.97 10.71
N LYS A 98 28.57 2.88 10.67
CA LYS A 98 29.78 2.72 11.50
C LYS A 98 31.05 3.38 10.93
N ARG A 99 30.97 3.92 9.71
CA ARG A 99 32.11 4.50 8.98
C ARG A 99 32.07 6.04 8.94
N ASP A 100 30.94 6.63 9.32
CA ASP A 100 30.78 8.05 9.66
C ASP A 100 30.93 8.23 11.19
#